data_AF-A0A935ZMH2-F1
#
_entry.id   AF-A0A935ZMH2-F1
#
_cell.length_a   1.000
_cell.length_b   1.000
_cell.length_c   1.000
_cell.angle_alpha   90.00
_cell.angle_beta   90.00
_cell.angle_gamma   90.00
#
_symmetry.space_group_name_H-M   'P 1'
#
loop_
_entity.id
_entity.type
_entity.pdbx_description
1 polymer ?
#
loop_
_entity_poly.entity_id
_entity_poly.type
_entity_poly.pdbx_seq_one_letter_code
_entity_poly.pdbx_strand_id
1 'polypeptide(L)'
;MRPSTTDTSIILCSITLALTAALGCAASSGDEAASASPPRDDGRAVTDVADELAAAVAQWHGSCDARGVHGLCLEVDTLTAPGVGCGAPQLGRIRVKPRTSAAADALDAIDDARAVAADVGTPDDAQDAAAMRTAIARGQLVAVDAELETYLAIELPAEPEAFVSAFTRKRAAGEAITTALAEFKHLDDPALVGAAALRTGWVYTHLADALEGLPVPPEFSGDARETYCRELDSVSVAPLRAQARAVGQWCQRVAERPNWSGPELEACIALAPGG
;
A
#
# COMPACT_ATOMS: atom_id res chain seq x y z
N MET A 1 29.74 -26.32 17.13
CA MET A 1 29.30 -25.34 18.14
C MET A 1 27.80 -25.22 17.99
N ARG A 2 27.01 -25.53 19.03
CA ARG A 2 25.55 -25.35 18.99
C ARG A 2 25.27 -23.85 19.12
N PRO A 3 24.50 -23.22 18.22
CA PRO A 3 24.06 -21.84 18.43
C PRO A 3 23.22 -21.79 19.71
N SER A 4 23.44 -20.75 20.50
CA SER A 4 22.73 -20.51 21.75
C SER A 4 21.25 -20.30 21.44
N THR A 5 20.37 -21.05 22.08
CA THR A 5 18.90 -20.89 22.02
C THR A 5 18.44 -19.47 22.39
N THR A 6 19.31 -18.65 22.97
CA THR A 6 19.03 -17.27 23.38
C THR A 6 18.84 -16.31 22.20
N ASP A 7 19.56 -16.48 21.08
CA ASP A 7 19.52 -15.50 19.98
C ASP A 7 18.30 -15.69 19.05
N THR A 8 17.89 -16.95 18.83
CA THR A 8 16.64 -17.28 18.12
C THR A 8 15.41 -16.78 18.90
N SER A 9 15.46 -16.87 20.23
CA SER A 9 14.42 -16.31 21.09
C SER A 9 14.35 -14.78 21.03
N ILE A 10 15.47 -14.07 20.82
CA ILE A 10 15.45 -12.60 20.76
C ILE A 10 14.72 -12.10 19.51
N ILE A 11 15.00 -12.66 18.33
CA ILE A 11 14.36 -12.22 17.07
C ILE A 11 12.85 -12.52 17.07
N LEU A 12 12.46 -13.74 17.47
CA LEU A 12 11.05 -14.14 17.57
C LEU A 12 10.32 -13.36 18.68
N CYS A 13 10.98 -13.10 19.81
CA CYS A 13 10.39 -12.31 20.90
C CYS A 13 10.28 -10.84 20.54
N SER A 14 11.20 -10.26 19.75
CA SER A 14 11.08 -8.90 19.21
C SER A 14 9.92 -8.77 18.20
N ILE A 15 9.73 -9.75 17.33
CA ILE A 15 8.58 -9.81 16.41
C ILE A 15 7.27 -9.95 17.21
N THR A 16 7.26 -10.80 18.24
CA THR A 16 6.07 -11.03 19.09
C THR A 16 5.77 -9.82 19.98
N LEU A 17 6.75 -9.20 20.65
CA LEU A 17 6.56 -8.01 21.50
C LEU A 17 6.05 -6.81 20.69
N ALA A 18 6.53 -6.64 19.46
CA ALA A 18 6.04 -5.59 18.55
C ALA A 18 4.56 -5.83 18.15
N LEU A 19 4.12 -7.10 18.08
CA LEU A 19 2.71 -7.44 17.83
C LEU A 19 1.80 -7.21 19.06
N THR A 20 2.28 -7.43 20.29
CA THR A 20 1.42 -7.36 21.50
C THR A 20 1.21 -5.93 22.03
N ALA A 21 2.15 -5.01 21.81
CA ALA A 21 2.07 -3.64 22.34
C ALA A 21 1.00 -2.75 21.65
N ALA A 22 0.45 -3.16 20.52
CA ALA A 22 -0.50 -2.37 19.73
C ALA A 22 -2.00 -2.67 20.01
N LEU A 23 -2.31 -3.60 20.92
CA LEU A 23 -3.69 -4.01 21.24
C LEU A 23 -4.34 -3.24 22.41
N GLY A 24 -3.66 -2.24 22.99
CA GLY A 24 -4.16 -1.51 24.15
C GLY A 24 -3.92 -0.01 24.07
N CYS A 25 -4.89 0.74 23.55
CA CYS A 25 -5.49 1.93 24.20
C CYS A 25 -6.36 2.72 23.22
N ALA A 26 -7.63 2.91 23.61
CA ALA A 26 -8.54 3.91 23.07
C ALA A 26 -8.90 4.89 24.20
N ALA A 27 -8.85 6.21 23.95
CA ALA A 27 -9.75 7.24 24.51
C ALA A 27 -9.36 8.69 24.10
N SER A 28 -10.19 9.30 23.24
CA SER A 28 -10.88 10.60 23.35
C SER A 28 -10.33 11.78 24.17
N SER A 29 -10.23 12.95 23.52
CA SER A 29 -10.84 14.29 23.80
C SER A 29 -9.95 15.37 23.13
N GLY A 30 -10.34 16.55 22.66
CA GLY A 30 -11.55 17.38 22.66
C GLY A 30 -11.09 18.83 22.34
N ASP A 31 -11.97 19.57 21.67
CA ASP A 31 -12.06 21.03 21.51
C ASP A 31 -11.34 21.83 20.40
N GLU A 32 -12.19 22.68 19.82
CA GLU A 32 -12.08 23.64 18.73
C GLU A 32 -11.12 24.81 19.00
N ALA A 33 -10.55 25.33 17.92
CA ALA A 33 -10.34 26.77 17.77
C ALA A 33 -10.63 27.17 16.32
N ALA A 34 -11.85 27.67 16.09
CA ALA A 34 -12.23 28.34 14.84
C ALA A 34 -11.45 29.65 14.72
N SER A 35 -10.62 29.75 13.67
CA SER A 35 -9.99 31.00 13.25
C SER A 35 -10.69 31.46 11.98
N ALA A 36 -11.40 32.58 12.06
CA ALA A 36 -12.14 33.16 10.95
C ALA A 36 -11.16 33.77 9.94
N SER A 37 -11.10 33.17 8.75
CA SER A 37 -10.44 33.74 7.57
C SER A 37 -11.36 34.76 6.88
N PRO A 38 -10.81 35.82 6.26
CA PRO A 38 -11.60 36.86 5.61
C PRO A 38 -12.26 36.33 4.33
N PRO A 39 -13.37 36.92 3.86
CA PRO A 39 -14.04 36.47 2.65
C PRO A 39 -13.16 36.81 1.44
N ARG A 40 -12.86 35.83 0.59
CA ARG A 40 -12.16 36.04 -0.68
C ARG A 40 -12.83 35.30 -1.82
N ASP A 41 -13.23 36.13 -2.79
CA ASP A 41 -13.66 35.91 -4.17
C ASP A 41 -14.67 34.79 -4.48
N ASP A 42 -15.87 35.26 -4.80
CA ASP A 42 -17.00 34.54 -5.38
C ASP A 42 -16.65 34.01 -6.78
N GLY A 43 -16.73 32.69 -6.97
CA GLY A 43 -17.04 32.13 -8.30
C GLY A 43 -16.05 31.16 -8.95
N ARG A 44 -15.27 30.38 -8.21
CA ARG A 44 -14.58 29.22 -8.81
C ARG A 44 -15.59 28.08 -8.97
N ALA A 45 -15.79 27.60 -10.19
CA ALA A 45 -16.79 26.56 -10.42
C ALA A 45 -16.27 25.22 -9.92
N VAL A 46 -17.16 24.41 -9.34
CA VAL A 46 -16.88 23.03 -8.92
C VAL A 46 -16.25 22.22 -10.06
N THR A 47 -16.69 22.48 -11.29
CA THR A 47 -16.14 21.86 -12.50
C THR A 47 -14.65 22.15 -12.68
N ASP A 48 -14.21 23.37 -12.34
CA ASP A 48 -12.81 23.78 -12.48
C ASP A 48 -11.91 22.97 -11.53
N VAL A 49 -12.36 22.75 -10.29
CA VAL A 49 -11.62 21.97 -9.29
C VAL A 49 -11.56 20.48 -9.68
N ALA A 50 -12.65 19.93 -10.21
CA ALA A 50 -12.67 18.55 -10.69
C ALA A 50 -11.75 18.33 -11.90
N ASP A 51 -11.71 19.29 -12.82
CA ASP A 51 -10.83 19.26 -14.01
C ASP A 51 -9.36 19.44 -13.61
N GLU A 52 -9.05 20.32 -12.66
CA GLU A 52 -7.71 20.50 -12.09
C GLU A 52 -7.21 19.20 -11.44
N LEU A 53 -8.04 18.54 -10.63
CA LEU A 53 -7.72 17.23 -10.05
C LEU A 53 -7.46 16.17 -11.13
N ALA A 54 -8.31 16.10 -12.16
CA ALA A 54 -8.14 15.16 -13.25
C ALA A 54 -6.84 15.39 -14.03
N ALA A 55 -6.49 16.65 -14.28
CA ALA A 55 -5.26 17.03 -14.96
C ALA A 55 -4.03 16.68 -14.12
N ALA A 56 -4.03 16.96 -12.82
CA ALA A 56 -2.94 16.64 -11.92
C ALA A 56 -2.74 15.12 -11.78
N VAL A 57 -3.83 14.35 -11.67
CA VAL A 57 -3.79 12.87 -11.69
C VAL A 57 -3.20 12.34 -13.00
N ALA A 58 -3.58 12.92 -14.15
CA ALA A 58 -3.01 12.53 -15.44
C ALA A 58 -1.51 12.87 -15.54
N GLN A 59 -1.10 14.02 -15.03
CA GLN A 59 0.31 14.42 -14.94
C GLN A 59 1.11 13.46 -14.05
N TRP A 60 0.56 13.07 -12.89
CA TRP A 60 1.16 12.06 -12.03
C TRP A 60 1.37 10.76 -12.81
N HIS A 61 0.36 10.21 -13.47
CA HIS A 61 0.53 8.98 -14.26
C HIS A 61 1.55 9.15 -15.40
N GLY A 62 1.57 10.30 -16.06
CA GLY A 62 2.53 10.63 -17.13
C GLY A 62 3.96 10.89 -16.65
N SER A 63 4.18 11.06 -15.33
CA SER A 63 5.51 11.32 -14.76
C SER A 63 6.41 10.07 -14.69
N CYS A 64 5.87 8.88 -14.98
CA CYS A 64 6.63 7.64 -15.00
C CYS A 64 7.10 7.31 -16.42
N ASP A 65 8.42 7.33 -16.64
CA ASP A 65 9.02 6.97 -17.93
C ASP A 65 8.97 5.46 -18.21
N ALA A 66 8.81 4.63 -17.17
CA ALA A 66 8.55 3.19 -17.30
C ALA A 66 7.08 2.94 -17.65
N ARG A 67 6.76 1.78 -18.24
CA ARG A 67 5.36 1.36 -18.41
C ARG A 67 4.76 1.15 -17.03
N GLY A 68 4.07 2.17 -16.52
CA GLY A 68 3.44 2.11 -15.20
C GLY A 68 2.52 0.90 -15.10
N VAL A 69 2.61 0.17 -14.00
CA VAL A 69 1.78 -1.00 -13.72
C VAL A 69 0.59 -0.50 -12.91
N HIS A 70 -0.60 -0.45 -13.54
CA HIS A 70 -1.83 0.09 -12.95
C HIS A 70 -1.68 1.51 -12.36
N GLY A 71 -0.89 2.38 -12.99
CA GLY A 71 -0.67 3.77 -12.54
C GLY A 71 0.53 3.98 -11.60
N LEU A 72 1.12 2.89 -11.08
CA LEU A 72 2.35 2.96 -10.29
C LEU A 72 3.61 2.87 -11.17
N CYS A 73 4.67 3.55 -10.75
CA CYS A 73 5.95 3.57 -11.45
C CYS A 73 6.83 2.38 -11.05
N LEU A 74 6.42 1.18 -11.47
CA LEU A 74 7.03 -0.09 -11.09
C LEU A 74 7.59 -0.86 -12.28
N GLU A 75 8.65 -1.62 -12.04
CA GLU A 75 9.12 -2.71 -12.90
C GLU A 75 9.02 -4.02 -12.10
N VAL A 76 8.45 -5.07 -12.71
CA VAL A 76 8.33 -6.39 -12.10
C VAL A 76 9.37 -7.30 -12.74
N ASP A 77 10.47 -7.59 -12.02
CA ASP A 77 11.54 -8.45 -12.52
C ASP A 77 11.36 -9.88 -12.05
N THR A 78 10.89 -10.80 -12.90
CA THR A 78 10.86 -12.23 -12.54
C THR A 78 12.24 -12.73 -12.12
N LEU A 79 12.44 -12.99 -10.83
CA LEU A 79 13.72 -13.47 -10.30
C LEU A 79 13.68 -14.99 -10.14
N THR A 80 14.49 -15.64 -10.97
CA THR A 80 14.67 -17.11 -11.05
C THR A 80 15.90 -17.59 -10.28
N ALA A 81 16.33 -16.89 -9.23
CA ALA A 81 17.46 -17.31 -8.40
C ALA A 81 16.98 -18.10 -7.16
N PRO A 82 16.91 -19.44 -7.21
CA PRO A 82 16.66 -20.26 -6.03
C PRO A 82 17.84 -20.20 -5.05
N GLY A 83 17.55 -20.23 -3.75
CA GLY A 83 18.46 -20.83 -2.77
C GLY A 83 19.11 -19.95 -1.71
N VAL A 84 18.87 -18.63 -1.67
CA VAL A 84 19.48 -17.77 -0.63
C VAL A 84 18.58 -17.65 0.63
N GLY A 85 17.26 -17.54 0.45
CA GLY A 85 16.28 -17.40 1.53
C GLY A 85 15.47 -18.66 1.87
N CYS A 86 14.31 -18.46 2.50
CA CYS A 86 13.43 -19.54 2.98
C CYS A 86 12.37 -20.02 1.98
N GLY A 87 12.29 -19.41 0.78
CA GLY A 87 11.31 -19.75 -0.28
C GLY A 87 11.90 -19.80 -1.70
N ALA A 88 11.08 -20.21 -2.68
CA ALA A 88 11.40 -20.37 -4.11
C ALA A 88 10.31 -19.75 -5.01
N PRO A 89 10.58 -19.60 -6.33
CA PRO A 89 11.16 -18.40 -6.94
C PRO A 89 10.29 -17.15 -6.70
N GLN A 90 10.96 -16.01 -6.63
CA GLN A 90 10.37 -14.72 -6.34
C GLN A 90 9.28 -14.39 -7.38
N LEU A 91 8.07 -14.05 -6.92
CA LEU A 91 7.28 -13.07 -7.67
C LEU A 91 8.21 -11.91 -7.96
N GLY A 92 8.23 -11.49 -9.22
CA GLY A 92 9.34 -10.69 -9.69
C GLY A 92 9.63 -9.50 -8.78
N ARG A 93 10.90 -9.28 -8.41
CA ARG A 93 11.27 -8.18 -7.50
C ARG A 93 10.68 -6.91 -8.07
N ILE A 94 9.70 -6.37 -7.33
CA ILE A 94 9.09 -5.10 -7.67
C ILE A 94 10.16 -4.06 -7.43
N ARG A 95 10.63 -3.41 -8.49
CA ARG A 95 11.51 -2.25 -8.41
C ARG A 95 10.70 -1.01 -8.70
N VAL A 96 10.71 -0.09 -7.75
CA VAL A 96 10.17 1.24 -7.93
C VAL A 96 11.14 2.02 -8.82
N LYS A 97 10.62 2.62 -9.88
CA LYS A 97 11.37 3.50 -10.76
C LYS A 97 11.18 4.94 -10.31
N PRO A 98 12.23 5.78 -10.43
CA PRO A 98 12.08 7.19 -10.16
C PRO A 98 11.08 7.79 -11.15
N ARG A 99 10.20 8.65 -10.64
CA ARG A 99 9.37 9.52 -11.46
C ARG A 99 10.16 10.78 -11.84
N THR A 100 9.72 11.46 -12.90
CA THR A 100 10.25 12.77 -13.29
C THR A 100 9.87 13.85 -12.27
N SER A 101 10.48 15.04 -12.35
CA SER A 101 10.16 16.15 -11.45
C SER A 101 8.69 16.60 -11.51
N ALA A 102 8.01 16.35 -12.63
CA ALA A 102 6.59 16.64 -12.82
C ALA A 102 5.67 15.90 -11.83
N ALA A 103 6.18 14.85 -11.17
CA ALA A 103 5.47 14.11 -10.13
C ALA A 103 5.25 14.95 -8.86
N ALA A 104 6.25 15.73 -8.44
CA ALA A 104 6.13 16.59 -7.27
C ALA A 104 5.11 17.69 -7.52
N ASP A 105 5.21 18.37 -8.68
CA ASP A 105 4.25 19.40 -9.08
C ASP A 105 2.80 18.87 -9.16
N ALA A 106 2.63 17.61 -9.59
CA ALA A 106 1.33 16.97 -9.63
C ALA A 106 0.75 16.69 -8.23
N LEU A 107 1.58 16.27 -7.27
CA LEU A 107 1.14 16.06 -5.89
C LEU A 107 0.76 17.38 -5.21
N ASP A 108 1.57 18.42 -5.38
CA ASP A 108 1.27 19.76 -4.87
C ASP A 108 -0.07 20.28 -5.44
N ALA A 109 -0.29 20.12 -6.75
CA ALA A 109 -1.54 20.50 -7.39
C ALA A 109 -2.76 19.69 -6.88
N ILE A 110 -2.58 18.39 -6.57
CA ILE A 110 -3.63 17.55 -5.98
C ILE A 110 -3.98 18.06 -4.58
N ASP A 111 -2.98 18.37 -3.75
CA ASP A 111 -3.21 18.84 -2.38
C ASP A 111 -3.86 20.22 -2.36
N ASP A 112 -3.41 21.13 -3.23
CA ASP A 112 -4.03 22.45 -3.41
C ASP A 112 -5.49 22.34 -3.86
N ALA A 113 -5.77 21.53 -4.89
CA ALA A 113 -7.14 21.37 -5.40
C ALA A 113 -8.05 20.71 -4.35
N ARG A 114 -7.54 19.79 -3.53
CA ARG A 114 -8.29 19.19 -2.40
C ARG A 114 -8.56 20.19 -1.29
N ALA A 115 -7.61 21.07 -0.98
CA ALA A 115 -7.81 22.14 -0.01
C ALA A 115 -8.90 23.11 -0.48
N VAL A 116 -8.87 23.51 -1.76
CA VAL A 116 -9.92 24.32 -2.37
C VAL A 116 -11.26 23.60 -2.35
N ALA A 117 -11.32 22.30 -2.64
CA ALA A 117 -12.56 21.53 -2.58
C ALA A 117 -13.15 21.48 -1.16
N ALA A 118 -12.30 21.40 -0.13
CA ALA A 118 -12.74 21.45 1.27
C ALA A 118 -13.34 22.81 1.66
N ASP A 119 -12.80 23.90 1.11
CA ASP A 119 -13.27 25.26 1.35
C ASP A 119 -14.56 25.58 0.58
N VAL A 120 -14.66 25.15 -0.69
CA VAL A 120 -15.83 25.39 -1.56
C VAL A 120 -17.03 24.53 -1.14
N GLY A 121 -16.78 23.37 -0.53
CA GLY A 121 -17.82 22.46 -0.07
C GLY A 121 -18.38 21.55 -1.16
N THR A 122 -19.49 20.86 -0.85
CA THR A 122 -20.12 19.92 -1.79
C THR A 122 -21.15 20.64 -2.67
N PRO A 123 -21.19 20.38 -3.98
CA PRO A 123 -22.21 20.93 -4.88
C PRO A 123 -23.63 20.54 -4.46
N ASP A 124 -24.60 21.43 -4.72
CA ASP A 124 -26.03 21.15 -4.49
C ASP A 124 -26.59 20.12 -5.49
N ASP A 125 -26.09 20.14 -6.73
CA ASP A 125 -26.48 19.16 -7.75
C ASP A 125 -25.86 17.78 -7.44
N ALA A 126 -26.70 16.75 -7.44
CA ALA A 126 -26.30 15.40 -7.04
C ALA A 126 -25.28 14.77 -8.01
N GLN A 127 -25.36 15.11 -9.30
CA GLN A 127 -24.44 14.59 -10.31
C GLN A 127 -23.08 15.27 -10.18
N ASP A 128 -23.05 16.60 -10.02
CA ASP A 128 -21.81 17.34 -9.80
C ASP A 128 -21.15 16.96 -8.47
N ALA A 129 -21.94 16.73 -7.42
CA ALA A 129 -21.44 16.23 -6.14
C ALA A 129 -20.82 14.83 -6.26
N ALA A 130 -21.41 13.94 -7.08
CA ALA A 130 -20.85 12.62 -7.33
C ALA A 130 -19.54 12.69 -8.15
N ALA A 131 -19.50 13.57 -9.17
CA ALA A 131 -18.30 13.80 -9.97
C ALA A 131 -17.15 14.36 -9.11
N MET A 132 -17.43 15.35 -8.28
CA MET A 132 -16.45 15.94 -7.35
C MET A 132 -15.91 14.91 -6.36
N ARG A 133 -16.78 14.13 -5.70
CA ARG A 133 -16.34 13.05 -4.79
C ARG A 133 -15.42 12.05 -5.49
N THR A 134 -15.73 11.69 -6.74
CA THR A 134 -14.92 10.77 -7.54
C THR A 134 -13.56 11.37 -7.88
N ALA A 135 -13.51 12.66 -8.26
CA ALA A 135 -12.26 13.36 -8.56
C ALA A 135 -11.36 13.46 -7.32
N ILE A 136 -11.93 13.82 -6.16
CA ILE A 136 -11.21 13.87 -4.88
C ILE A 136 -10.66 12.49 -4.53
N ALA A 137 -11.48 11.44 -4.64
CA ALA A 137 -11.04 10.08 -4.36
C ALA A 137 -9.90 9.63 -5.28
N ARG A 138 -9.91 10.01 -6.56
CA ARG A 138 -8.78 9.75 -7.48
C ARG A 138 -7.50 10.46 -7.02
N GLY A 139 -7.60 11.73 -6.62
CA GLY A 139 -6.46 12.46 -6.07
C GLY A 139 -5.92 11.82 -4.78
N GLN A 140 -6.81 11.39 -3.88
CA GLN A 140 -6.43 10.65 -2.68
C GLN A 140 -5.72 9.33 -3.01
N LEU A 141 -6.22 8.58 -4.00
CA LEU A 141 -5.59 7.34 -4.42
C LEU A 141 -4.18 7.60 -4.96
N VAL A 142 -3.97 8.68 -5.72
CA VAL A 142 -2.63 9.07 -6.19
C VAL A 142 -1.68 9.39 -5.04
N ALA A 143 -2.13 10.11 -4.01
CA ALA A 143 -1.32 10.37 -2.82
C ALA A 143 -0.92 9.05 -2.12
N VAL A 144 -1.86 8.13 -1.97
CA VAL A 144 -1.59 6.79 -1.40
C VAL A 144 -0.68 5.96 -2.31
N ASP A 145 -0.81 6.08 -3.63
CA ASP A 145 0.05 5.42 -4.61
C ASP A 145 1.51 5.92 -4.51
N ALA A 146 1.73 7.21 -4.22
CA ALA A 146 3.05 7.77 -3.93
C ALA A 146 3.65 7.20 -2.62
N GLU A 147 2.84 7.06 -1.57
CA GLU A 147 3.25 6.40 -0.33
C GLU A 147 3.56 4.92 -0.56
N LEU A 148 2.76 4.24 -1.39
CA LEU A 148 2.96 2.85 -1.75
C LEU A 148 4.27 2.64 -2.51
N GLU A 149 4.60 3.50 -3.46
CA GLU A 149 5.91 3.49 -4.12
C GLU A 149 7.05 3.66 -3.11
N THR A 150 6.91 4.57 -2.15
CA THR A 150 7.89 4.73 -1.07
C THR A 150 8.00 3.46 -0.23
N TYR A 151 6.88 2.86 0.16
CA TYR A 151 6.82 1.61 0.91
C TYR A 151 7.51 0.47 0.16
N LEU A 152 7.23 0.32 -1.14
CA LEU A 152 7.79 -0.74 -1.98
C LEU A 152 9.31 -0.59 -2.10
N ALA A 153 9.82 0.64 -2.15
CA ALA A 153 11.25 0.94 -2.19
C ALA A 153 12.01 0.64 -0.88
N ILE A 154 11.33 0.44 0.26
CA ILE A 154 12.01 0.11 1.53
C ILE A 154 12.61 -1.29 1.44
N GLU A 155 13.94 -1.39 1.41
CA GLU A 155 14.64 -2.66 1.47
C GLU A 155 14.78 -3.17 2.91
N LEU A 156 14.69 -4.49 3.09
CA LEU A 156 14.97 -5.14 4.37
C LEU A 156 16.43 -5.64 4.36
N PRO A 157 17.32 -5.04 5.15
CA PRO A 157 18.72 -5.46 5.20
C PRO A 157 18.87 -6.80 5.93
N ALA A 158 19.97 -7.51 5.67
CA ALA A 158 20.28 -8.78 6.34
C ALA A 158 20.76 -8.58 7.79
N GLU A 159 21.40 -7.43 8.07
CA GLU A 159 22.02 -7.14 9.35
C GLU A 159 20.96 -6.95 10.45
N PRO A 160 20.99 -7.73 11.56
CA PRO A 160 19.86 -7.83 12.50
C PRO A 160 19.36 -6.50 13.06
N GLU A 161 20.27 -5.60 13.45
CA GLU A 161 19.91 -4.31 14.05
C GLU A 161 19.27 -3.36 13.03
N ALA A 162 19.83 -3.33 11.81
CA ALA A 162 19.27 -2.57 10.70
C ALA A 162 17.95 -3.18 10.21
N PHE A 163 17.82 -4.51 10.28
CA PHE A 163 16.64 -5.25 9.89
C PHE A 163 15.45 -4.87 10.76
N VAL A 164 15.59 -4.92 12.08
CA VAL A 164 14.48 -4.59 13.00
C VAL A 164 13.95 -3.18 12.75
N SER A 165 14.86 -2.21 12.59
CA SER A 165 14.47 -0.82 12.29
C SER A 165 13.75 -0.69 10.93
N ALA A 166 14.32 -1.30 9.87
CA ALA A 166 13.72 -1.26 8.54
C ALA A 166 12.37 -1.99 8.48
N PHE A 167 12.26 -3.16 9.10
CA PHE A 167 11.03 -3.94 9.18
C PHE A 167 9.93 -3.20 9.93
N THR A 168 10.26 -2.59 11.08
CA THR A 168 9.30 -1.80 11.86
C THR A 168 8.75 -0.64 11.03
N ARG A 169 9.62 0.11 10.34
CA ARG A 169 9.20 1.19 9.44
C ARG A 169 8.37 0.68 8.27
N LYS A 170 8.81 -0.40 7.60
CA LYS A 170 8.11 -0.98 6.45
C LYS A 170 6.71 -1.45 6.86
N ARG A 171 6.60 -2.13 8.00
CA ARG A 171 5.31 -2.57 8.55
C ARG A 171 4.40 -1.39 8.87
N ALA A 172 4.87 -0.39 9.61
CA ALA A 172 4.08 0.79 9.95
C ALA A 172 3.58 1.53 8.70
N ALA A 173 4.45 1.68 7.69
CA ALA A 173 4.06 2.26 6.40
C ALA A 173 2.99 1.41 5.69
N GLY A 174 3.15 0.09 5.65
CA GLY A 174 2.14 -0.81 5.08
C GLY A 174 0.80 -0.77 5.81
N GLU A 175 0.80 -0.68 7.15
CA GLU A 175 -0.40 -0.51 7.96
C GLU A 175 -1.09 0.84 7.71
N ALA A 176 -0.34 1.92 7.59
CA ALA A 176 -0.87 3.24 7.24
C ALA A 176 -1.53 3.23 5.85
N ILE A 177 -0.84 2.69 4.84
CA ILE A 177 -1.35 2.56 3.48
C ILE A 177 -2.63 1.72 3.45
N THR A 178 -2.62 0.53 4.05
CA THR A 178 -3.80 -0.35 4.06
C THR A 178 -4.98 0.25 4.83
N THR A 179 -4.72 1.05 5.86
CA THR A 179 -5.76 1.82 6.56
C THR A 179 -6.35 2.89 5.65
N ALA A 180 -5.53 3.67 4.96
CA ALA A 180 -6.01 4.69 4.02
C ALA A 180 -6.81 4.08 2.86
N LEU A 181 -6.36 2.95 2.31
CA LEU A 181 -7.04 2.22 1.23
C LEU A 181 -8.39 1.64 1.68
N ALA A 182 -8.58 1.37 2.97
CA ALA A 182 -9.84 0.81 3.48
C ALA A 182 -11.02 1.79 3.34
N GLU A 183 -10.77 3.10 3.24
CA GLU A 183 -11.81 4.12 3.04
C GLU A 183 -12.46 4.00 1.66
N PHE A 184 -11.72 3.50 0.66
CA PHE A 184 -12.20 3.38 -0.73
C PHE A 184 -13.29 2.33 -0.90
N LYS A 185 -13.43 1.36 0.03
CA LYS A 185 -14.44 0.29 -0.06
C LYS A 185 -15.90 0.80 -0.05
N HIS A 186 -16.09 2.06 0.35
CA HIS A 186 -17.39 2.72 0.45
C HIS A 186 -17.75 3.54 -0.79
N LEU A 187 -16.86 3.61 -1.79
CA LEU A 187 -17.12 4.34 -3.02
C LEU A 187 -17.95 3.51 -4.01
N ASP A 188 -18.79 4.20 -4.77
CA ASP A 188 -19.57 3.63 -5.88
C ASP A 188 -18.81 3.70 -7.23
N ASP A 189 -17.48 3.63 -7.20
CA ASP A 189 -16.62 3.57 -8.40
C ASP A 189 -15.83 2.24 -8.40
N PRO A 190 -16.22 1.27 -9.26
CA PRO A 190 -15.56 -0.04 -9.32
C PRO A 190 -14.06 0.03 -9.64
N ALA A 191 -13.61 1.02 -10.41
CA ALA A 191 -12.21 1.15 -10.77
C ALA A 191 -11.38 1.59 -9.57
N LEU A 192 -11.87 2.58 -8.80
CA LEU A 192 -11.21 3.02 -7.57
C LEU A 192 -11.20 1.94 -6.49
N VAL A 193 -12.32 1.25 -6.32
CA VAL A 193 -12.46 0.17 -5.35
C VAL A 193 -11.54 -1.01 -5.71
N GLY A 194 -11.52 -1.41 -6.99
CA GLY A 194 -10.63 -2.46 -7.50
C GLY A 194 -9.16 -2.07 -7.38
N ALA A 195 -8.82 -0.82 -7.70
CA ALA A 195 -7.47 -0.29 -7.52
C ALA A 195 -7.05 -0.39 -6.05
N ALA A 196 -7.82 0.18 -5.12
CA ALA A 196 -7.46 0.19 -3.71
C ALA A 196 -7.27 -1.21 -3.12
N ALA A 197 -8.10 -2.16 -3.55
CA ALA A 197 -7.95 -3.57 -3.15
C ALA A 197 -6.70 -4.21 -3.74
N LEU A 198 -6.40 -3.98 -5.02
CA LEU A 198 -5.15 -4.43 -5.65
C LEU A 198 -3.92 -3.91 -4.88
N ARG A 199 -3.89 -2.62 -4.53
CA ARG A 199 -2.79 -2.02 -3.73
C ARG A 199 -2.66 -2.69 -2.36
N THR A 200 -3.79 -2.93 -1.69
CA THR A 200 -3.83 -3.63 -0.39
C THR A 200 -3.19 -5.01 -0.50
N GLY A 201 -3.54 -5.77 -1.53
CA GLY A 201 -2.96 -7.08 -1.77
C GLY A 201 -1.46 -7.03 -2.13
N TRP A 202 -1.00 -5.99 -2.84
CA TRP A 202 0.42 -5.75 -3.08
C TRP A 202 1.20 -5.48 -1.80
N VAL A 203 0.66 -4.72 -0.84
CA VAL A 203 1.32 -4.51 0.47
C VAL A 203 1.58 -5.85 1.17
N TYR A 204 0.56 -6.71 1.27
CA TYR A 204 0.72 -8.00 1.93
C TYR A 204 1.65 -8.95 1.19
N THR A 205 1.50 -9.04 -0.13
CA THR A 205 2.34 -9.91 -0.97
C THR A 205 3.80 -9.47 -0.92
N HIS A 206 4.06 -8.18 -1.08
CA HIS A 206 5.42 -7.65 -1.06
C HIS A 206 6.10 -7.78 0.31
N LEU A 207 5.37 -7.63 1.42
CA LEU A 207 5.96 -7.87 2.74
C LEU A 207 6.31 -9.35 2.95
N ALA A 208 5.43 -10.26 2.51
CA ALA A 208 5.66 -11.69 2.57
C ALA A 208 6.89 -12.10 1.76
N ASP A 209 6.97 -11.62 0.52
CA ASP A 209 8.08 -11.91 -0.40
C ASP A 209 9.40 -11.31 0.10
N ALA A 210 9.36 -10.10 0.66
CA ALA A 210 10.53 -9.47 1.25
C ALA A 210 11.08 -10.29 2.43
N LEU A 211 10.21 -10.87 3.26
CA LEU A 211 10.61 -11.73 4.39
C LEU A 211 11.19 -13.07 3.91
N GLU A 212 10.56 -13.74 2.95
CA GLU A 212 11.06 -15.00 2.42
C GLU A 212 12.37 -14.85 1.63
N GLY A 213 12.56 -13.68 1.00
CA GLY A 213 13.74 -13.33 0.22
C GLY A 213 14.97 -12.99 1.07
N LEU A 214 14.82 -12.81 2.39
CA LEU A 214 15.95 -12.55 3.27
C LEU A 214 16.93 -13.74 3.26
N PRO A 215 18.24 -13.48 3.25
CA PRO A 215 19.22 -14.54 3.40
C PRO A 215 19.03 -15.22 4.75
N VAL A 216 19.07 -16.56 4.75
CA VAL A 216 19.12 -17.30 6.02
C VAL A 216 20.47 -17.02 6.68
N PRO A 217 20.51 -16.65 7.99
CA PRO A 217 21.77 -16.43 8.69
C PRO A 217 22.70 -17.65 8.58
N PRO A 218 24.00 -17.45 8.30
CA PRO A 218 24.94 -18.53 7.97
C PRO A 218 25.12 -19.56 9.10
N GLU A 219 24.83 -19.19 10.35
CA GLU A 219 24.82 -20.07 11.52
C GLU A 219 23.69 -21.10 11.52
N PHE A 220 22.60 -20.87 10.77
CA PHE A 220 21.50 -21.82 10.62
C PHE A 220 21.76 -22.71 9.41
N SER A 221 22.20 -23.95 9.67
CA SER A 221 22.40 -24.99 8.66
C SER A 221 21.68 -26.29 9.02
N GLY A 222 21.40 -27.14 8.03
CA GLY A 222 20.65 -28.40 8.22
C GLY A 222 19.30 -28.19 8.90
N ASP A 223 19.01 -28.99 9.93
CA ASP A 223 17.76 -28.94 10.70
C ASP A 223 17.48 -27.55 11.32
N ALA A 224 18.53 -26.78 11.64
CA ALA A 224 18.37 -25.44 12.20
C ALA A 224 17.87 -24.45 11.14
N ARG A 225 18.33 -24.59 9.89
CA ARG A 225 17.79 -23.82 8.75
C ARG A 225 16.33 -24.17 8.50
N GLU A 226 16.00 -25.45 8.50
CA GLU A 226 14.63 -25.91 8.25
C GLU A 226 13.68 -25.37 9.32
N THR A 227 14.10 -25.42 10.59
CA THR A 227 13.33 -24.87 11.71
C THR A 227 13.16 -23.35 11.57
N TYR A 228 14.24 -22.61 11.31
CA TYR A 228 14.18 -21.16 11.08
C TYR A 228 13.17 -20.80 9.98
N CYS A 229 13.24 -21.47 8.83
CA CYS A 229 12.34 -21.19 7.72
C CYS A 229 10.89 -21.56 8.02
N ARG A 230 10.65 -22.65 8.75
CA ARG A 230 9.30 -23.05 9.18
C ARG A 230 8.67 -22.04 10.14
N GLU A 231 9.45 -21.53 11.09
CA GLU A 231 8.99 -20.52 12.04
C GLU A 231 8.75 -19.18 11.34
N LEU A 232 9.65 -18.75 10.45
CA LEU A 232 9.46 -17.54 9.65
C LEU A 232 8.17 -17.60 8.82
N ASP A 233 7.94 -18.74 8.16
CA ASP A 233 6.72 -18.96 7.38
C ASP A 233 5.47 -18.88 8.24
N SER A 234 5.38 -19.75 9.26
CA SER A 234 4.18 -19.88 10.09
C SER A 234 3.82 -18.61 10.87
N VAL A 235 4.82 -17.87 11.39
CA VAL A 235 4.59 -16.71 12.25
C VAL A 235 4.37 -15.43 11.44
N SER A 236 5.07 -15.27 10.31
CA SER A 236 5.15 -13.98 9.61
C SER A 236 4.60 -14.04 8.19
N VAL A 237 5.00 -15.02 7.37
CA VAL A 237 4.67 -15.05 5.94
C VAL A 237 3.26 -15.58 5.68
N ALA A 238 2.90 -16.70 6.29
CA ALA A 238 1.60 -17.34 6.09
C ALA A 238 0.42 -16.44 6.45
N PRO A 239 0.44 -15.64 7.54
CA PRO A 239 -0.61 -14.64 7.81
C PRO A 239 -0.72 -13.58 6.71
N LEU A 240 0.40 -13.05 6.21
CA LEU A 240 0.42 -12.05 5.14
C LEU A 240 -0.16 -12.63 3.84
N ARG A 241 0.23 -13.85 3.47
CA ARG A 241 -0.34 -14.56 2.32
C ARG A 241 -1.82 -14.85 2.49
N ALA A 242 -2.27 -15.17 3.70
CA ALA A 242 -3.69 -15.35 3.98
C ALA A 242 -4.47 -14.04 3.75
N GLN A 243 -3.93 -12.90 4.17
CA GLN A 243 -4.55 -11.60 3.90
C GLN A 243 -4.57 -11.27 2.40
N ALA A 244 -3.47 -11.48 1.68
CA ALA A 244 -3.43 -11.28 0.21
C ALA A 244 -4.48 -12.15 -0.51
N ARG A 245 -4.64 -13.42 -0.12
CA ARG A 245 -5.70 -14.29 -0.65
C ARG A 245 -7.09 -13.80 -0.29
N ALA A 246 -7.31 -13.33 0.94
CA ALA A 246 -8.59 -12.80 1.38
C ALA A 246 -9.01 -11.55 0.55
N VAL A 247 -8.04 -10.71 0.19
CA VAL A 247 -8.24 -9.58 -0.73
C VAL A 247 -8.65 -10.08 -2.12
N GLY A 248 -7.93 -11.04 -2.70
CA GLY A 248 -8.30 -11.61 -4.01
C GLY A 248 -9.69 -12.24 -4.02
N GLN A 249 -10.05 -13.00 -2.98
CA GLN A 249 -11.40 -13.57 -2.80
C GLN A 249 -12.48 -12.48 -2.62
N TRP A 250 -12.14 -11.37 -1.94
CA TRP A 250 -13.04 -10.24 -1.85
C TRP A 250 -13.26 -9.60 -3.22
N CYS A 251 -12.20 -9.42 -4.01
CA CYS A 251 -12.31 -8.90 -5.37
C CYS A 251 -13.16 -9.80 -6.28
N GLN A 252 -13.06 -11.13 -6.12
CA GLN A 252 -13.96 -12.08 -6.81
C GLN A 252 -15.44 -11.82 -6.45
N ARG A 253 -15.77 -11.69 -5.16
CA ARG A 253 -17.16 -11.39 -4.73
C ARG A 253 -17.63 -10.02 -5.21
N VAL A 254 -16.74 -9.05 -5.30
CA VAL A 254 -17.06 -7.70 -5.80
C VAL A 254 -17.33 -7.74 -7.31
N ALA A 255 -16.59 -8.54 -8.08
CA ALA A 255 -16.80 -8.71 -9.52
C ALA A 255 -18.13 -9.40 -9.88
N GLU A 256 -18.77 -10.08 -8.94
CA GLU A 256 -20.12 -10.65 -9.13
C GLU A 256 -21.23 -9.58 -9.11
N ARG A 257 -20.93 -8.35 -8.69
CA ARG A 257 -21.90 -7.24 -8.67
C ARG A 257 -22.20 -6.77 -10.10
N PRO A 258 -23.46 -6.41 -10.42
CA PRO A 258 -23.81 -5.92 -11.75
C PRO A 258 -22.99 -4.68 -12.13
N ASN A 259 -22.34 -4.71 -13.31
CA ASN A 259 -21.51 -3.63 -13.87
C ASN A 259 -20.18 -3.37 -13.14
N TRP A 260 -19.73 -4.27 -12.26
CA TRP A 260 -18.41 -4.16 -11.61
C TRP A 260 -17.39 -5.03 -12.35
N SER A 261 -16.58 -4.41 -13.20
CA SER A 261 -15.51 -5.06 -13.96
C SER A 261 -14.40 -4.05 -14.29
N GLY A 262 -13.23 -4.52 -14.67
CA GLY A 262 -12.11 -3.65 -15.07
C GLY A 262 -10.75 -4.29 -14.80
N PRO A 263 -9.68 -3.72 -15.39
CA PRO A 263 -8.34 -4.31 -15.32
C PRO A 263 -7.78 -4.37 -13.90
N GLU A 264 -8.10 -3.41 -13.03
CA GLU A 264 -7.67 -3.42 -11.63
C GLU A 264 -8.34 -4.54 -10.82
N LEU A 265 -9.63 -4.80 -11.09
CA LEU A 265 -10.36 -5.86 -10.42
C LEU A 265 -9.89 -7.24 -10.90
N GLU A 266 -9.64 -7.39 -12.20
CA GLU A 266 -9.04 -8.60 -12.77
C GLU A 266 -7.64 -8.87 -12.19
N ALA A 267 -6.80 -7.85 -12.10
CA ALA A 267 -5.48 -7.96 -11.48
C ALA A 267 -5.57 -8.28 -9.98
N CYS A 268 -6.54 -7.70 -9.26
CA CYS A 268 -6.78 -8.02 -7.85
C CYS A 268 -7.21 -9.48 -7.67
N ILE A 269 -8.07 -10.01 -8.54
CA ILE A 269 -8.48 -11.42 -8.53
C ILE A 269 -7.26 -12.33 -8.76
N ALA A 270 -6.35 -11.94 -9.64
CA ALA A 270 -5.12 -12.68 -9.92
C ALA A 270 -4.14 -12.72 -8.72
N LEU A 271 -4.32 -11.87 -7.70
CA LEU A 271 -3.53 -11.94 -6.45
C LEU A 271 -3.87 -13.14 -5.57
N ALA A 272 -4.97 -13.85 -5.81
CA ALA A 272 -5.22 -15.13 -5.15
C ALA A 272 -4.47 -16.23 -5.91
N PRO A 273 -3.25 -16.64 -5.50
CA PRO A 273 -2.65 -17.85 -6.06
C PRO A 273 -3.61 -19.01 -5.77
N GLY A 274 -3.78 -19.87 -6.79
CA GLY A 274 -4.82 -20.89 -6.89
C GLY A 274 -5.23 -21.57 -5.60
N GLY A 275 -6.54 -21.74 -5.44
CA GLY A 275 -7.06 -22.87 -4.68
C GLY A 275 -6.70 -24.19 -5.35
#